data_AF-A0A416K831-F1
#
_entry.id   AF-A0A416K831-F1
#
_cell.length_a   1.000
_cell.length_b   1.000
_cell.length_c   1.000
_cell.angle_alpha   90.00
_cell.angle_beta   90.00
_cell.angle_gamma   90.00
#
_symmetry.space_group_name_H-M   'P 1'
#
loop_
_entity.id
_entity.type
_entity.pdbx_description
1 polymer ?
#
loop_
_entity_poly.entity_id
_entity_poly.type
_entity_poly.pdbx_seq_one_letter_code
_entity_poly.pdbx_strand_id
1 'polypeptide(L)' 'MNIIHPFREGNGRSIRELIRCIALEYGLHINWGNTDRETLINAAIAAVDDDMAFCDVLRQCVETKN' A
#
# COMPACT_ATOMS: atom_id res chain seq x y z
N MET A 1 -0.65 -9.11 -4.16
CA MET A 1 -1.50 -8.45 -5.19
C MET A 1 -0.71 -7.47 -6.07
N ASN A 2 0.42 -7.91 -6.65
CA ASN A 2 1.25 -7.06 -7.52
C ASN A 2 1.54 -7.72 -8.90
N ILE A 3 0.95 -8.88 -9.18
CA ILE A 3 1.29 -9.72 -10.35
C ILE A 3 0.47 -9.35 -11.60
N ILE A 4 -0.72 -8.74 -11.44
CA ILE A 4 -1.73 -8.65 -12.51
C ILE A 4 -1.47 -7.47 -13.47
N HIS A 5 -0.68 -6.45 -13.07
CA HIS A 5 -0.30 -5.26 -13.85
C HIS A 5 -1.29 -4.85 -14.98
N PRO A 6 -2.57 -4.55 -14.67
CA PRO A 6 -3.61 -4.39 -15.68
C PRO A 6 -3.47 -3.13 -16.55
N PHE A 7 -2.60 -2.19 -16.19
CA PHE A 7 -2.39 -0.93 -16.91
C PHE A 7 -0.98 -0.84 -17.53
N ARG A 8 -0.87 -0.15 -18.67
CA ARG A 8 0.44 0.17 -19.31
C ARG A 8 1.36 0.94 -18.36
N GLU A 9 0.81 1.89 -17.60
CA GLU A 9 1.53 2.66 -16.57
C GLU A 9 0.60 2.98 -15.40
N GLY A 10 1.16 3.24 -14.22
CA GLY A 10 0.38 3.71 -13.07
C GLY A 10 -0.25 2.63 -12.19
N ASN A 11 0.12 1.35 -12.36
CA ASN A 11 -0.34 0.25 -11.50
C ASN A 11 -0.14 0.57 -10.01
N GLY A 12 1.04 1.03 -9.61
CA GLY A 12 1.32 1.40 -8.21
C GLY A 12 0.45 2.55 -7.68
N ARG A 13 0.08 3.53 -8.52
CA ARG A 13 -0.84 4.61 -8.11
C ARG A 13 -2.25 4.07 -7.90
N SER A 14 -2.73 3.26 -8.85
CA SER A 14 -4.08 2.68 -8.81
C SER A 14 -4.26 1.73 -7.63
N ILE A 15 -3.24 0.89 -7.33
CA ILE A 15 -3.26 -0.02 -6.18
C ILE A 15 -3.27 0.75 -4.86
N ARG A 16 -2.43 1.78 -4.71
CA ARG A 16 -2.44 2.60 -3.49
C ARG A 16 -3.76 3.32 -3.28
N GLU A 17 -4.38 3.79 -4.36
CA GLU A 17 -5.69 4.42 -4.29
C GLU A 17 -6.79 3.42 -3.94
N LEU A 18 -6.75 2.21 -4.50
CA LEU A 18 -7.65 1.13 -4.11
C LEU A 18 -7.52 0.80 -2.62
N ILE A 19 -6.29 0.66 -2.11
CA ILE A 19 -6.03 0.41 -0.69
C ILE A 19 -6.57 1.56 0.16
N ARG A 20 -6.36 2.82 -0.24
CA ARG A 20 -6.89 4.01 0.45
C ARG A 20 -8.42 3.99 0.51
N CYS A 21 -9.10 3.66 -0.60
CA CYS A 21 -10.56 3.53 -0.62
C CYS A 21 -11.05 2.43 0.33
N ILE A 22 -10.43 1.25 0.31
CA ILE A 22 -10.78 0.15 1.22
C ILE A 22 -10.59 0.59 2.67
N ALA A 23 -9.46 1.24 3.00
CA ALA A 23 -9.20 1.72 4.35
C ALA A 23 -10.26 2.73 4.83
N LEU A 24 -10.70 3.63 3.95
CA LEU A 24 -11.76 4.59 4.27
C LEU A 24 -13.10 3.92 4.59
N GLU A 25 -13.47 2.84 3.90
CA GLU A 25 -14.68 2.07 4.21
C GLU A 25 -14.65 1.47 5.63
N TYR A 26 -13.44 1.22 6.18
CA TYR A 26 -13.23 0.78 7.56
C TYR A 26 -12.94 1.92 8.54
N GLY A 27 -13.06 3.19 8.11
CA GLY A 27 -12.79 4.36 8.96
C GLY A 27 -11.30 4.59 9.25
N LEU A 28 -10.40 3.95 8.50
CA LEU A 28 -8.95 4.12 8.60
C LEU A 28 -8.47 5.18 7.60
N HIS A 29 -7.49 5.97 8.03
CA HIS A 29 -6.83 6.96 7.18
C HIS A 29 -5.41 6.50 6.89
N ILE A 30 -5.03 6.47 5.61
CA ILE A 30 -3.69 6.09 5.17
C ILE A 30 -2.94 7.32 4.69
N ASN A 31 -1.79 7.56 5.29
CA ASN A 31 -0.83 8.58 4.90
C ASN A 31 0.45 7.93 4.35
N TRP A 32 0.52 7.84 3.03
CA TRP A 32 1.70 7.29 2.32
C TRP A 32 2.96 8.14 2.49
N GLY A 33 2.86 9.37 3.03
CA GLY A 33 4.02 10.21 3.37
C GLY A 33 4.78 9.72 4.61
N ASN A 34 4.21 8.78 5.38
CA ASN A 34 4.86 8.22 6.57
C ASN A 34 5.93 7.18 6.24
N THR A 35 6.11 6.81 4.97
CA THR A 35 7.10 5.86 4.49
C THR A 35 7.77 6.41 3.24
N ASP A 36 9.01 6.02 2.98
CA ASP A 36 9.73 6.44 1.79
C ASP A 36 9.39 5.56 0.57
N ARG A 37 9.73 6.06 -0.61
CA ARG A 37 9.44 5.40 -1.89
C ARG A 37 10.13 4.05 -2.01
N GLU A 38 11.36 3.91 -1.52
CA GLU A 38 12.14 2.68 -1.64
C GLU A 38 11.55 1.58 -0.76
N THR A 39 11.21 1.91 0.49
CA THR A 39 10.51 1.00 1.41
C THR A 39 9.19 0.51 0.80
N LEU A 40 8.38 1.41 0.24
CA LEU A 40 7.13 1.04 -0.44
C LEU A 40 7.34 0.08 -1.61
N ILE A 41 8.34 0.35 -2.47
CA ILE A 41 8.63 -0.49 -3.64
C ILE A 41 9.13 -1.86 -3.20
N ASN A 42 10.08 -1.90 -2.26
CA ASN A 42 10.69 -3.14 -1.78
C ASN A 42 9.65 -4.04 -1.09
N ALA A 43 8.79 -3.46 -0.24
CA ALA A 43 7.70 -4.20 0.37
C ALA A 43 6.71 -4.72 -0.69
N ALA A 44 6.41 -3.93 -1.72
CA ALA A 44 5.50 -4.35 -2.79
C ALA A 44 6.07 -5.48 -3.66
N ILE A 45 7.40 -5.52 -3.82
CA ILE A 45 8.11 -6.63 -4.48
C ILE A 45 8.09 -7.86 -3.59
N ALA A 46 8.46 -7.73 -2.31
CA ALA A 46 8.44 -8.84 -1.35
C ALA A 46 7.04 -9.46 -1.20
N ALA A 47 5.98 -8.63 -1.28
CA ALA A 47 4.58 -9.06 -1.26
C ALA A 47 4.11 -9.91 -2.45
N VAL A 48 4.99 -10.16 -3.42
CA VAL A 48 4.78 -11.15 -4.48
C VAL A 48 4.97 -12.57 -3.94
N ASP A 49 5.96 -12.76 -3.06
CA ASP A 49 6.34 -14.06 -2.50
C ASP A 49 5.81 -14.27 -1.07
N ASP A 50 5.65 -13.19 -0.29
CA ASP A 50 5.15 -13.20 1.09
C ASP A 50 4.10 -12.09 1.28
N ASP A 51 2.83 -12.46 1.33
CA ASP A 51 1.71 -11.53 1.44
C ASP A 51 1.74 -10.66 2.71
N MET A 52 2.45 -11.10 3.75
CA MET A 52 2.61 -10.35 5.00
C MET A 52 3.69 -9.28 4.93
N ALA A 53 4.60 -9.32 3.95
CA ALA A 53 5.71 -8.37 3.81
C ALA A 53 5.25 -6.91 3.63
N PHE A 54 4.01 -6.69 3.18
CA PHE A 54 3.44 -5.34 3.03
C PHE A 54 2.74 -4.82 4.30
N CYS A 55 2.43 -5.69 5.27
CA CYS A 55 1.63 -5.33 6.42
C CYS A 55 2.30 -4.27 7.30
N ASP A 56 3.62 -4.34 7.47
CA ASP A 56 4.34 -3.38 8.31
C ASP A 56 4.34 -1.97 7.72
N VAL A 57 4.48 -1.87 6.40
CA VAL A 57 4.35 -0.60 5.68
C VAL A 57 2.94 -0.03 5.80
N LEU A 58 1.91 -0.88 5.68
CA LEU A 58 0.53 -0.45 5.89
C LEU A 58 0.31 0.06 7.32
N ARG A 59 0.79 -0.66 8.34
CA ARG A 59 0.68 -0.25 9.75
C ARG A 59 1.36 1.10 9.99
N GLN A 60 2.55 1.31 9.43
CA GLN A 60 3.27 2.58 9.52
C GLN A 60 2.50 3.74 8.88
N CYS A 61 1.75 3.47 7.81
CA CYS A 61 0.99 4.48 7.08
C CYS A 61 -0.41 4.73 7.64
N VAL A 62 -0.96 3.89 8.52
CA VAL A 62 -2.27 4.12 9.14
C VAL A 62 -2.14 5.20 10.21
N GLU A 63 -2.92 6.27 10.07
CA GLU A 63 -3.02 7.32 11.08
C GLU A 63 -3.95 6.87 12.21
N THR A 64 -3.45 6.86 13.44
CA THR A 64 -4.30 6.75 14.63
C THR A 64 -4.95 8.10 14.91
N LYS A 65 -6.26 8.10 15.19
CA LYS A 65 -6.93 9.28 15.74
C LYS A 65 -6.25 9.65 17.07
N ASN A 66 -5.74 10.87 17.16
CA ASN A 66 -5.42 11.51 18.43
C ASN A 66 -6.70 11.70 19.26
#